data_AF-A0AAP3DLA8-F1
#
_entry.id   AF-A0AAP3DLA8-F1
#
_cell.length_a   1.000
_cell.length_b   1.000
_cell.length_c   1.000
_cell.angle_alpha   90.00
_cell.angle_beta   90.00
_cell.angle_gamma   90.00
#
_symmetry.space_group_name_H-M   'P 1'
#
loop_
_entity.id
_entity.type
_entity.pdbx_description
1 polymer ?
#
loop_
_entity_poly.entity_id
_entity_poly.type
_entity_poly.pdbx_seq_one_letter_code
_entity_poly.pdbx_strand_id
1 'polypeptide(L)'
;MAQTITVKVKLLTTAKQASILNAMGKEYISTINALISEMVAEKKTTKKTTKDVPANLPSAVKNQAIKDAKSVFQKVKKSKYAMIPILKKP
;
A
#
# COMPACT_ATOMS: atom_id res chain seq x y z
N MET A 1 -32.05 0.81 -28.19
CA MET A 1 -31.04 0.36 -27.21
C MET A 1 -29.80 1.23 -27.39
N ALA A 2 -29.35 1.95 -26.37
CA ALA A 2 -28.16 2.81 -26.48
C ALA A 2 -26.89 1.95 -26.40
N GLN A 3 -25.97 2.11 -27.36
CA GLN A 3 -24.67 1.43 -27.34
C GLN A 3 -23.75 2.08 -26.31
N THR A 4 -23.15 1.28 -25.44
CA THR A 4 -22.15 1.73 -24.47
C THR A 4 -20.84 2.04 -25.19
N ILE A 5 -20.40 3.29 -25.15
CA ILE A 5 -19.16 3.75 -25.81
C ILE A 5 -18.07 3.88 -24.74
N THR A 6 -16.96 3.15 -24.93
CA THR A 6 -15.78 3.24 -24.05
C THR A 6 -14.77 4.21 -24.66
N VAL A 7 -14.47 5.30 -23.95
CA VAL A 7 -13.50 6.31 -24.38
C VAL A 7 -12.23 6.21 -23.56
N LYS A 8 -11.07 6.27 -24.21
CA LYS A 8 -9.77 6.35 -23.53
C LYS A 8 -9.49 7.80 -23.13
N VAL A 9 -9.35 8.05 -21.84
CA VAL A 9 -9.01 9.37 -21.29
C VAL A 9 -7.62 9.30 -20.66
N LYS A 10 -6.75 10.27 -20.97
CA LYS A 10 -5.44 10.44 -20.33
C LYS A 10 -5.55 11.54 -19.27
N LEU A 11 -5.30 11.18 -18.01
CA LEU A 11 -5.23 12.14 -16.93
C LEU A 11 -3.80 12.67 -16.84
N LEU A 12 -3.61 13.96 -17.16
CA LEU A 12 -2.35 14.64 -16.99
C LEU A 12 -2.32 15.33 -15.62
N THR A 13 -1.24 15.13 -14.89
CA THR A 13 -1.06 15.74 -13.58
C THR A 13 -0.39 17.11 -13.71
N THR A 14 -0.83 18.05 -12.88
CA THR A 14 -0.12 19.30 -12.64
C THR A 14 1.10 19.07 -11.74
N ALA A 15 2.06 20.01 -11.73
CA ALA A 15 3.25 19.93 -10.88
C ALA A 15 2.90 19.75 -9.39
N LYS A 16 1.87 20.45 -8.90
CA LYS A 16 1.37 20.31 -7.51
C LYS A 16 0.83 18.91 -7.24
N GLN A 17 0.04 18.35 -8.16
CA GLN A 17 -0.50 16.99 -8.02
C GLN A 17 0.62 15.94 -8.03
N ALA A 18 1.63 16.09 -8.88
CA ALA A 18 2.80 15.20 -8.88
C ALA A 18 3.53 15.21 -7.53
N SER A 19 3.72 16.40 -6.93
CA SER A 19 4.32 16.51 -5.59
C SER A 19 3.48 15.81 -4.52
N ILE A 20 2.16 15.96 -4.56
CA ILE A 20 1.24 15.29 -3.61
C ILE A 20 1.31 13.78 -3.77
N LEU A 21 1.27 13.27 -5.00
CA LEU A 21 1.37 11.84 -5.29
C LEU A 21 2.69 11.25 -4.79
N ASN A 22 3.81 11.96 -4.99
CA ASN A 22 5.11 11.52 -4.47
C ASN A 22 5.15 11.48 -2.94
N ALA A 23 4.58 12.47 -2.27
CA ALA A 23 4.50 12.49 -0.80
C ALA A 23 3.65 11.32 -0.28
N MET A 24 2.46 11.13 -0.83
CA MET A 24 1.58 10.03 -0.48
C MET A 24 2.19 8.65 -0.80
N GLY A 25 2.90 8.52 -1.92
CA GLY A 25 3.57 7.28 -2.32
C GLY A 25 4.67 6.89 -1.33
N LYS A 26 5.47 7.86 -0.87
CA LYS A 26 6.48 7.63 0.18
C LYS A 26 5.83 7.18 1.49
N GLU A 27 4.74 7.83 1.88
CA GLU A 27 4.00 7.48 3.09
C GLU A 27 3.35 6.09 2.98
N TYR A 28 2.80 5.75 1.81
CA TYR A 28 2.27 4.42 1.50
C TYR A 28 3.32 3.33 1.67
N ILE A 29 4.51 3.55 1.12
CA ILE A 29 5.62 2.59 1.23
C ILE A 29 6.09 2.44 2.67
N SER A 30 6.27 3.56 3.38
CA SER A 30 6.68 3.56 4.78
C SER A 30 5.70 2.75 5.64
N THR A 31 4.40 2.97 5.44
CA THR A 31 3.35 2.29 6.21
C THR A 31 3.29 0.79 5.92
N ILE A 32 3.45 0.37 4.67
CA ILE A 32 3.56 -1.07 4.33
C ILE A 32 4.78 -1.69 4.97
N ASN A 33 5.96 -1.06 4.84
CA ASN A 33 7.19 -1.60 5.40
C ASN A 33 7.11 -1.72 6.93
N ALA A 34 6.51 -0.73 7.61
CA ALA A 34 6.28 -0.77 9.06
C ALA A 34 5.35 -1.94 9.45
N LEU A 35 4.23 -2.11 8.73
CA LEU A 35 3.29 -3.21 8.98
C LEU A 35 3.95 -4.59 8.75
N ILE A 36 4.76 -4.75 7.70
CA ILE A 36 5.48 -6.00 7.44
C ILE A 36 6.48 -6.27 8.56
N SER A 37 7.25 -5.26 8.99
CA SER A 37 8.21 -5.40 10.08
C SER A 37 7.55 -5.87 11.37
N GLU A 38 6.39 -5.31 11.72
CA GLU A 38 5.59 -5.73 12.87
C GLU A 38 5.10 -7.18 12.73
N MET A 39 4.52 -7.54 11.58
CA MET A 39 4.04 -8.92 11.33
C MET A 39 5.17 -9.96 11.39
N VAL A 40 6.36 -9.60 10.92
CA VAL A 40 7.53 -10.48 10.94
C VAL A 40 8.05 -10.65 12.37
N ALA A 41 8.11 -9.58 13.16
CA ALA A 41 8.49 -9.65 14.57
C ALA A 41 7.54 -10.57 15.37
N GLU A 42 6.23 -10.43 15.15
CA GLU A 42 5.21 -11.27 15.81
C GLU A 42 5.01 -12.66 15.16
N LYS A 43 5.60 -12.89 13.98
CA LYS A 43 5.39 -14.07 13.11
C LYS A 43 3.91 -14.37 12.84
N LYS A 44 3.05 -13.35 12.90
CA LYS A 44 1.60 -13.45 12.75
C LYS A 44 1.06 -12.27 11.95
N THR A 45 -0.07 -12.51 11.29
CA THR A 45 -0.75 -11.47 10.51
C THR A 45 -1.46 -10.48 11.44
N THR A 46 -1.35 -9.17 11.19
CA THR A 46 -2.05 -8.18 12.01
C THR A 46 -3.58 -8.20 11.78
N LYS A 47 -4.32 -7.95 12.86
CA LYS A 47 -5.77 -7.68 12.84
C LYS A 47 -6.11 -6.19 12.80
N LYS A 48 -5.10 -5.34 12.57
CA LYS A 48 -5.22 -3.88 12.52
C LYS A 48 -6.19 -3.43 11.42
N THR A 49 -6.93 -2.37 11.74
CA THR A 49 -7.86 -1.67 10.87
C THR A 49 -7.30 -0.31 10.46
N THR A 50 -8.01 0.43 9.61
CA THR A 50 -7.60 1.77 9.16
C THR A 50 -7.46 2.79 10.29
N LYS A 51 -8.10 2.54 11.45
CA LYS A 51 -7.97 3.36 12.67
C LYS A 51 -6.63 3.14 13.37
N ASP A 52 -6.09 1.93 13.28
CA ASP A 52 -4.87 1.51 14.00
C ASP A 52 -3.59 1.84 13.22
N VAL A 53 -3.73 2.33 11.97
CA VAL A 53 -2.60 2.72 11.12
C VAL A 53 -2.45 4.25 11.16
N PRO A 54 -1.44 4.77 11.87
CA PRO A 54 -1.16 6.20 11.96
C PRO A 54 -0.47 6.68 10.67
N ALA A 55 -1.24 6.74 9.59
CA ALA A 55 -0.81 7.28 8.31
C ALA A 55 -1.74 8.41 7.88
N ASN A 56 -1.14 9.50 7.39
CA ASN A 56 -1.81 10.64 6.77
C ASN A 56 -2.24 10.32 5.32
N LEU A 57 -2.87 9.17 5.16
CA LEU A 57 -3.42 8.70 3.88
C LEU A 57 -4.94 8.63 3.97
N PRO A 58 -5.67 8.76 2.85
CA PRO A 58 -7.11 8.52 2.82
C PRO A 58 -7.44 7.11 3.31
N SER A 59 -8.57 6.94 3.99
CA SER A 59 -8.99 5.66 4.58
C SER A 59 -9.00 4.51 3.56
N ALA A 60 -9.42 4.77 2.32
CA ALA A 60 -9.38 3.79 1.24
C ALA A 60 -7.96 3.31 0.92
N VAL A 61 -7.00 4.24 0.86
CA VAL A 61 -5.58 3.95 0.59
C VAL A 61 -4.95 3.23 1.77
N LYS A 62 -5.26 3.60 3.01
CA LYS A 62 -4.83 2.86 4.21
C LYS A 62 -5.30 1.40 4.18
N ASN A 63 -6.56 1.16 3.80
CA ASN A 63 -7.09 -0.20 3.68
C ASN A 63 -6.34 -1.00 2.60
N GLN A 64 -6.02 -0.36 1.47
CA GLN A 64 -5.22 -0.99 0.42
C GLN A 64 -3.81 -1.34 0.92
N ALA A 65 -3.15 -0.42 1.64
CA ALA A 65 -1.84 -0.66 2.24
C ALA A 65 -1.84 -1.88 3.17
N ILE A 66 -2.87 -2.03 4.01
CA ILE A 66 -3.02 -3.18 4.92
C ILE A 66 -3.15 -4.49 4.12
N LYS A 67 -3.96 -4.49 3.05
CA LYS A 67 -4.14 -5.68 2.20
C LYS A 67 -2.84 -6.06 1.50
N ASP A 68 -2.13 -5.08 0.97
CA ASP A 68 -0.86 -5.29 0.27
C ASP A 68 0.21 -5.80 1.24
N ALA A 69 0.33 -5.21 2.42
CA ALA A 69 1.24 -5.69 3.48
C ALA A 69 0.96 -7.15 3.85
N LYS A 70 -0.31 -7.54 3.98
CA LYS A 70 -0.69 -8.95 4.23
C LYS A 70 -0.29 -9.87 3.07
N SER A 71 -0.50 -9.44 1.83
CA SER A 71 -0.11 -10.21 0.64
C SER A 71 1.40 -10.44 0.58
N VAL A 72 2.19 -9.39 0.86
CA VAL A 72 3.65 -9.48 0.93
C VAL A 72 4.09 -10.38 2.09
N PHE A 73 3.48 -10.24 3.27
CA PHE A 73 3.78 -11.10 4.42
C PHE A 73 3.53 -12.58 4.15
N GLN A 74 2.49 -12.94 3.37
CA GLN A 74 2.29 -14.34 2.96
C GLN A 74 3.46 -14.88 2.14
N LYS A 75 4.11 -14.04 1.31
CA LYS A 75 5.32 -14.45 0.57
C LYS A 75 6.49 -14.70 1.53
N VAL A 76 6.66 -13.84 2.54
CA VAL A 76 7.68 -14.00 3.59
C VAL A 76 7.46 -15.28 4.39
N LYS A 77 6.20 -15.56 4.75
CA LYS A 77 5.85 -16.80 5.45
C LYS A 77 6.17 -18.03 4.62
N LYS A 78 5.89 -18.00 3.31
CA LYS A 78 6.25 -19.08 2.36
C LYS A 78 7.76 -19.27 2.23
N SER A 79 8.54 -18.19 2.27
CA SER A 79 10.01 -18.24 2.28
C SER A 79 10.61 -18.55 3.67
N LYS A 80 9.79 -19.00 4.63
CA LYS A 80 10.20 -19.30 6.01
C LYS A 80 10.95 -18.14 6.68
N TYR A 81 10.58 -16.90 6.37
CA TYR A 81 11.21 -15.68 6.89
C TYR A 81 12.67 -15.48 6.47
N ALA A 82 13.17 -16.22 5.48
CA ALA A 82 14.55 -16.08 4.99
C ALA A 82 14.79 -14.75 4.25
N MET A 83 13.73 -14.18 3.64
CA MET A 83 13.81 -12.93 2.91
C MET A 83 12.61 -12.04 3.23
N ILE A 84 12.89 -10.82 3.69
CA ILE A 84 11.89 -9.78 3.96
C ILE A 84 11.99 -8.75 2.82
N PRO A 85 11.02 -8.71 1.89
CA PRO A 85 11.00 -7.73 0.83
C PRO A 85 10.65 -6.35 1.40
N ILE A 86 11.48 -5.36 1.07
CA ILE A 86 11.30 -3.95 1.44
C ILE A 86 10.96 -3.18 0.17
N LEU A 87 9.85 -2.43 0.22
CA LEU A 87 9.47 -1.53 -0.87
C LEU A 87 10.39 -0.30 -0.86
N LYS A 88 11.01 0.02 -2.01
CA LYS A 88 12.07 1.06 -2.11
C LYS A 88 11.69 2.30 -2.93
N LYS A 89 10.73 2.20 -3.86
CA LYS A 89 10.43 3.29 -4.81
C LYS A 89 8.96 3.68 -4.75
N PRO A 90 8.63 4.97 -4.51
CA PRO A 90 7.29 5.53 -4.72
C PRO A 90 6.92 5.59 -6.20
#